data_AF-A0A2Z5YYQ1-F1
#
_entry.id   AF-A0A2Z5YYQ1-F1
#
_cell.length_a   1.000
_cell.length_b   1.000
_cell.length_c   1.000
_cell.angle_alpha   90.00
_cell.angle_beta   90.00
_cell.angle_gamma   90.00
#
_symmetry.space_group_name_H-M   'P 1'
#
loop_
_entity.id
_entity.type
_entity.pdbx_description
1 polymer ?
#
loop_
_entity_poly.entity_id
_entity_poly.type
_entity_poly.pdbx_seq_one_letter_code
_entity_poly.pdbx_strand_id
1 'polypeptide(L)'
;MIPAGARVWIAMGHTDMRRGMQSLAAMVQQSFSRDPFAGDLWVFRGRSGALVKIIWHDGLGMSLYSKRLERGKFIWPAAKDGMVSLTSSQLACLLDGVDWRNPQYSWRPQSAG
;
A
#
# COMPACT_ATOMS: atom_id res chain seq x y z
N MET A 1 -3.79 -15.51 0.11
CA MET A 1 -5.08 -14.81 0.43
C MET A 1 -4.75 -13.53 1.21
N ILE A 2 -5.53 -12.45 1.16
CA ILE A 2 -5.27 -11.29 2.04
C ILE A 2 -5.91 -11.56 3.40
N PRO A 3 -5.18 -11.48 4.52
CA PRO A 3 -5.74 -11.70 5.85
C PRO A 3 -6.92 -10.75 6.15
N ALA A 4 -7.96 -11.27 6.78
CA ALA A 4 -9.08 -10.44 7.24
C ALA A 4 -8.60 -9.44 8.29
N GLY A 5 -8.98 -8.17 8.15
CA GLY A 5 -8.57 -7.10 9.06
C GLY A 5 -7.12 -6.62 8.87
N ALA A 6 -6.44 -7.04 7.79
CA ALA A 6 -5.10 -6.55 7.48
C ALA A 6 -5.07 -5.01 7.39
N ARG A 7 -4.15 -4.40 8.12
CA ARG A 7 -3.93 -2.95 8.04
C ARG A 7 -3.08 -2.64 6.82
N VAL A 8 -3.28 -1.47 6.24
CA VAL A 8 -2.49 -1.02 5.09
C VAL A 8 -1.52 0.05 5.55
N TRP A 9 -0.23 -0.15 5.27
CA TRP A 9 0.83 0.81 5.53
C TRP A 9 1.53 1.18 4.24
N ILE A 10 1.69 2.48 3.98
CA ILE A 10 2.59 2.97 2.93
C ILE A 10 3.92 3.32 3.58
N ALA A 11 5.00 2.72 3.06
CA ALA A 11 6.36 3.17 3.30
C ALA A 11 6.57 4.53 2.61
N MET A 12 6.82 5.58 3.40
CA MET A 12 7.07 6.91 2.87
C MET A 12 8.48 7.02 2.27
N GLY A 13 8.68 8.05 1.46
CA GLY A 13 9.91 8.21 0.69
C GLY A 13 9.91 7.42 -0.62
N HIS A 14 11.08 6.89 -1.00
CA HIS A 14 11.27 6.16 -2.24
C HIS A 14 11.98 4.84 -1.99
N THR A 15 11.41 3.76 -2.51
CA THR A 15 11.97 2.42 -2.44
C THR A 15 12.63 2.05 -3.77
N ASP A 16 13.78 1.38 -3.71
CA ASP A 16 14.31 0.70 -4.89
C ASP A 16 13.38 -0.45 -5.29
N MET A 17 12.65 -0.25 -6.39
CA MET A 17 11.64 -1.20 -6.85
C MET A 17 12.22 -2.43 -7.55
N ARG A 18 13.55 -2.55 -7.65
CA ARG A 18 14.22 -3.81 -8.05
C ARG A 18 14.16 -4.86 -6.94
N ARG A 19 13.92 -4.44 -5.69
CA ARG A 19 13.77 -5.33 -4.54
C ARG A 19 12.60 -6.31 -4.70
N GLY A 20 12.84 -7.55 -4.32
CA GLY A 20 11.85 -8.63 -4.27
C GLY A 20 11.24 -8.76 -2.87
N MET A 21 10.44 -9.81 -2.65
CA MET A 21 9.73 -10.04 -1.38
C MET A 21 10.63 -9.97 -0.15
N GLN A 22 11.75 -10.71 -0.13
CA GLN A 22 12.63 -10.79 1.02
C GLN A 22 13.29 -9.43 1.35
N SER A 23 13.76 -8.70 0.33
CA SER A 23 14.42 -7.42 0.54
C SER A 23 13.46 -6.26 0.84
N LEU A 24 12.19 -6.40 0.48
CA LEU A 24 11.12 -5.50 0.94
C LEU A 24 10.68 -5.84 2.38
N ALA A 25 10.53 -7.12 2.72
CA ALA A 25 10.22 -7.55 4.09
C ALA A 25 11.33 -7.13 5.08
N ALA A 26 12.60 -7.28 4.70
CA ALA A 26 13.72 -6.79 5.49
C ALA A 26 13.67 -5.27 5.71
N MET A 27 13.23 -4.50 4.71
CA MET A 27 13.03 -3.05 4.86
C MET A 27 11.95 -2.73 5.89
N VAL A 28 10.86 -3.51 5.92
CA VAL A 28 9.81 -3.34 6.95
C VAL A 28 10.38 -3.50 8.36
N GLN A 29 11.18 -4.55 8.57
CA GLN A 29 11.81 -4.81 9.86
C GLN A 29 12.81 -3.71 10.23
N GLN A 30 13.71 -3.38 9.31
CA GLN A 30 14.85 -2.50 9.61
C GLN A 30 14.47 -1.02 9.65
N SER A 31 13.61 -0.57 8.75
CA SER A 31 13.27 0.86 8.60
C SER A 31 12.08 1.28 9.46
N PHE A 32 11.16 0.36 9.76
CA PHE A 32 9.93 0.67 10.50
C PHE A 32 9.82 -0.06 11.84
N SER A 33 10.76 -0.95 12.18
CA SER A 33 10.71 -1.77 13.39
C SER A 33 9.39 -2.55 13.52
N ARG A 34 8.89 -3.08 12.40
CA ARG A 34 7.62 -3.82 12.31
C ARG A 34 7.86 -5.25 11.83
N ASP A 35 6.95 -6.13 12.21
CA ASP A 35 6.95 -7.51 11.73
C ASP A 35 6.27 -7.60 10.34
N PRO A 36 6.99 -7.96 9.26
CA PRO A 36 6.43 -8.15 7.93
C PRO A 36 5.56 -9.41 7.82
N PHE A 37 5.60 -10.31 8.81
CA PHE A 37 4.86 -11.55 8.81
C PHE A 37 3.50 -11.46 9.51
N ALA A 38 3.21 -10.32 10.15
CA ALA A 38 2.00 -10.07 10.94
C ALA A 38 0.70 -9.93 10.13
N GLY A 39 0.74 -10.10 8.81
CA GLY A 39 -0.45 -10.06 7.94
C GLY A 39 -0.86 -8.69 7.42
N ASP A 40 -0.17 -7.62 7.82
CA ASP A 40 -0.39 -6.28 7.28
C ASP A 40 0.08 -6.16 5.81
N LEU A 41 -0.58 -5.27 5.06
CA LEU A 41 -0.16 -4.90 3.71
C LEU A 41 0.87 -3.77 3.78
N TRP A 42 2.03 -3.99 3.18
CA TRP A 42 3.10 -3.01 3.07
C TRP A 42 3.24 -2.52 1.64
N VAL A 43 2.88 -1.27 1.41
CA VAL A 43 2.84 -0.60 0.11
C VAL A 43 4.10 0.24 -0.09
N PHE A 44 4.77 0.05 -1.22
CA PHE A 44 6.00 0.72 -1.60
C PHE A 44 5.86 1.44 -2.92
N ARG A 45 6.62 2.52 -3.07
CA ARG A 45 6.67 3.32 -4.29
C ARG A 45 8.09 3.52 -4.80
N GLY A 46 8.23 3.54 -6.12
CA GLY A 46 9.46 3.98 -6.77
C GLY A 46 9.58 5.50 -6.90
N ARG A 47 10.74 5.97 -7.36
CA ARG A 47 10.99 7.40 -7.64
C ARG A 47 10.08 7.97 -8.73
N SER A 48 9.76 7.18 -9.76
CA SER A 48 8.83 7.61 -10.82
C SER A 48 7.38 7.78 -10.34
N GLY A 49 7.02 7.13 -9.22
CA GLY A 49 5.65 7.10 -8.71
C GLY A 49 4.65 6.33 -9.59
N ALA A 50 5.09 5.69 -10.68
CA ALA A 50 4.24 4.95 -11.60
C ALA A 50 4.13 3.45 -11.27
N LEU A 51 4.95 2.95 -10.34
CA LEU A 51 5.00 1.55 -9.92
C LEU A 51 4.70 1.45 -8.42
N VAL A 52 3.73 0.59 -8.10
CA VAL A 52 3.38 0.16 -6.74
C VAL A 52 3.83 -1.28 -6.57
N LYS A 53 4.43 -1.59 -5.41
CA LYS A 53 4.56 -2.96 -4.92
C LYS A 53 3.88 -3.08 -3.56
N ILE A 54 3.20 -4.19 -3.32
CA ILE A 54 2.59 -4.48 -2.03
C ILE A 54 3.02 -5.88 -1.60
N ILE A 55 3.55 -6.02 -0.40
CA ILE A 55 3.79 -7.34 0.20
C ILE A 55 2.85 -7.56 1.38
N TRP A 56 2.52 -8.82 1.62
CA TRP A 56 1.86 -9.28 2.83
C TRP A 56 2.16 -10.76 3.02
N HIS A 57 2.15 -11.21 4.27
CA HIS A 57 2.28 -12.62 4.62
C HIS A 57 0.90 -13.17 5.01
N ASP A 58 0.51 -14.35 4.53
CA ASP A 58 -0.80 -14.94 4.84
C ASP A 58 -0.76 -16.04 5.90
N GLY A 59 0.34 -16.13 6.64
CA GLY A 59 0.61 -17.16 7.65
C GLY A 59 1.36 -18.36 7.08
N LEU A 60 1.27 -18.59 5.77
CA LEU A 60 1.99 -19.67 5.08
C LEU A 60 3.08 -19.12 4.18
N GLY A 61 2.80 -18.03 3.46
CA GLY A 61 3.74 -17.48 2.50
C GLY A 61 3.67 -15.98 2.36
N MET A 62 4.76 -15.41 1.86
CA MET A 62 4.81 -14.01 1.44
C MET A 62 4.24 -13.89 0.02
N SER A 63 3.35 -12.93 -0.17
CA SER A 63 2.82 -12.55 -1.48
C SER A 63 3.38 -11.20 -1.90
N LEU A 64 3.55 -10.99 -3.20
CA LEU A 64 3.91 -9.71 -3.80
C LEU A 64 2.94 -9.35 -4.91
N TYR A 65 2.25 -8.24 -4.75
CA TYR A 65 1.51 -7.57 -5.81
C TYR A 65 2.35 -6.46 -6.42
N SER A 66 2.28 -6.31 -7.75
CA SER A 66 2.98 -5.26 -8.48
C SER A 66 2.06 -4.66 -9.55
N LYS A 67 1.82 -3.35 -9.50
CA LYS A 67 1.02 -2.62 -10.49
C LYS A 67 1.80 -1.44 -11.05
N ARG A 68 1.87 -1.37 -12.37
CA ARG A 68 2.46 -0.24 -13.09
C ARG A 68 1.37 0.48 -13.87
N LEU A 69 1.39 1.80 -13.84
CA LEU A 69 0.60 2.60 -14.78
C LEU A 69 1.30 2.67 -16.13
N GLU A 70 0.54 2.46 -17.20
CA GLU A 70 1.02 2.66 -18.57
C GLU A 70 1.33 4.14 -18.86
N ARG A 71 0.61 5.06 -18.20
CA ARG A 71 0.83 6.51 -18.31
C ARG A 71 0.65 7.20 -16.96
N GLY A 72 1.49 8.21 -16.70
CA GLY A 72 1.39 9.05 -15.52
C GLY A 72 1.99 8.42 -14.26
N LYS A 73 1.52 8.87 -13.09
CA LYS A 73 1.97 8.43 -11.77
C LYS A 73 0.77 8.32 -10.83
N PHE A 74 0.83 7.42 -9.86
CA PHE A 74 -0.15 7.39 -8.79
C PHE A 74 -0.06 8.66 -7.94
N ILE A 75 -1.16 8.99 -7.27
CA ILE A 75 -1.20 10.13 -6.35
C ILE A 75 -0.67 9.65 -5.00
N TRP A 76 0.57 10.00 -4.67
CA TRP A 76 1.23 9.54 -3.45
C TRP A 76 1.08 10.55 -2.30
N PRO A 77 1.10 10.10 -1.03
CA PRO A 77 1.23 11.00 0.11
C PRO A 77 2.54 11.79 0.03
N ALA A 78 2.51 13.04 0.47
CA ALA A 78 3.64 13.96 0.39
C ALA A 78 4.66 13.81 1.54
N ALA A 79 4.43 12.90 2.50
CA ALA A 79 5.35 12.72 3.62
C ALA A 79 6.72 12.19 3.13
N LYS A 80 7.79 12.77 3.68
CA LYS A 80 9.16 12.49 3.24
C LYS A 80 9.68 11.15 3.75
N ASP A 81 9.41 10.84 5.03
CA ASP A 81 9.94 9.65 5.72
C ASP A 81 8.88 9.02 6.64
N GLY A 82 9.14 7.79 7.07
CA GLY A 82 8.26 7.03 7.97
C GLY A 82 7.21 6.17 7.24
N MET A 83 6.04 6.00 7.86
CA MET A 83 4.92 5.23 7.30
C MET A 83 3.59 5.93 7.57
N VAL A 84 2.63 5.76 6.66
CA VAL A 84 1.25 6.23 6.87
C VAL A 84 0.27 5.08 6.71
N SER A 85 -0.76 5.03 7.55
CA SER A 85 -1.83 4.04 7.43
C SER A 85 -2.87 4.47 6.41
N LEU A 86 -3.36 3.53 5.61
CA LEU A 86 -4.54 3.69 4.76
C LEU A 86 -5.67 2.77 5.20
N THR A 87 -6.91 3.18 4.91
CA THR A 87 -8.05 2.28 4.85
C THR A 87 -8.02 1.45 3.57
N SER A 88 -8.74 0.32 3.53
CA SER A 88 -8.86 -0.51 2.32
C SER A 88 -9.44 0.27 1.14
N SER A 89 -10.40 1.18 1.37
CA SER A 89 -10.97 2.05 0.33
C SER A 89 -9.94 3.04 -0.22
N GLN A 90 -9.11 3.64 0.64
CA GLN A 90 -8.04 4.53 0.18
C GLN A 90 -6.97 3.78 -0.61
N LEU A 91 -6.65 2.54 -0.23
CA LEU A 91 -5.78 1.68 -1.02
C LEU A 91 -6.38 1.39 -2.40
N ALA A 92 -7.68 1.08 -2.47
CA ALA A 92 -8.37 0.88 -3.75
C ALA A 92 -8.30 2.15 -4.63
N CYS A 93 -8.64 3.32 -4.08
CA CYS A 93 -8.51 4.60 -4.79
C CYS A 93 -7.09 4.83 -5.31
N LEU A 94 -6.07 4.59 -4.47
CA LEU A 94 -4.67 4.70 -4.88
C LEU A 94 -4.37 3.77 -6.06
N LEU A 95 -4.78 2.51 -5.98
CA LEU A 95 -4.55 1.53 -7.04
C LEU A 95 -5.31 1.85 -8.33
N ASP A 96 -6.45 2.53 -8.25
CA ASP A 96 -7.22 3.02 -9.40
C ASP A 96 -6.70 4.35 -9.96
N GLY A 97 -5.68 4.94 -9.34
CA GLY A 97 -5.11 6.22 -9.75
C GLY A 97 -5.98 7.43 -9.39
N VAL A 98 -6.98 7.23 -8.54
CA VAL A 98 -7.86 8.28 -7.99
C VAL A 98 -7.19 8.95 -6.79
N ASP A 99 -7.50 10.22 -6.53
CA ASP A 99 -6.96 10.92 -5.34
C ASP A 99 -7.54 10.32 -4.06
N TRP A 100 -6.76 9.46 -3.41
CA TRP A 100 -7.12 8.78 -2.18
C TRP A 100 -7.21 9.72 -0.96
N ARG A 101 -6.75 10.98 -1.06
CA ARG A 101 -6.82 11.95 0.05
C ARG A 101 -8.21 12.57 0.20
N ASN A 102 -9.03 12.52 -0.85
CA ASN A 102 -10.40 12.98 -0.81
C ASN A 102 -11.33 11.99 -1.53
N PRO A 103 -11.52 10.77 -0.97
CA PRO A 103 -12.49 9.83 -1.53
C PRO A 103 -13.87 10.47 -1.37
N GLN A 104 -14.47 10.90 -2.48
CA GLN A 104 -15.85 11.38 -2.47
C GLN A 104 -16.77 10.18 -2.31
N TYR A 105 -17.21 9.95 -1.08
CA TYR A 105 -18.30 9.02 -0.83
C TYR A 105 -19.58 9.65 -1.34
N SER A 106 -20.26 8.97 -2.27
CA SER A 106 -21.63 9.35 -2.65
C SER A 106 -22.57 9.16 -1.47
N TRP A 107 -23.75 9.78 -1.55
CA TRP A 107 -24.79 9.62 -0.56
C TRP A 107 -25.11 8.13 -0.35
N ARG A 108 -25.00 7.68 0.90
CA ARG A 108 -25.38 6.33 1.32
C ARG A 108 -26.79 6.40 1.91
N PRO A 109 -27.76 5.60 1.44
CA PRO A 109 -29.08 5.58 2.02
C PRO A 109 -29.00 5.18 3.51
N GLN A 110 -29.65 5.98 4.36
CA GLN A 110 -29.70 5.77 5.82
C GLN A 110 -30.93 4.99 6.26
N SER A 111 -31.94 4.89 5.40
CA SER A 111 -33.12 4.06 5.59
C SER A 111 -33.45 3.35 4.28
N ALA A 112 -34.05 2.17 4.40
CA ALA A 112 -34.71 1.51 3.28
C ALA A 112 -36.17 1.99 3.24
N GLY A 113 -36.38 3.23 2.83
CA GLY A 113 -37.70 3.89 2.82
C GLY A 113 -37.75 5.17 3.62
#